data_AF-A0A6I4MBZ5-F1
#
_entry.id   AF-A0A6I4MBZ5-F1
#
_cell.length_a   1.000
_cell.length_b   1.000
_cell.length_c   1.000
_cell.angle_alpha   90.00
_cell.angle_beta   90.00
_cell.angle_gamma   90.00
#
_symmetry.space_group_name_H-M   'P 1'
#
loop_
_entity.id
_entity.type
_entity.pdbx_description
1 polymer ?
#
loop_
_entity_poly.entity_id
_entity_poly.type
_entity_poly.pdbx_seq_one_letter_code
_entity_poly.pdbx_strand_id
1 'polypeptide(L)'
;MISFVNSVHGAPDYRFTDESETALGAFLVGDVQTGGDWLLDMLAWAEDVRAGRSPAEDWSGNSWVAEVRPDGLHLFDTLSDDWEGHYALPGAIEVMLRYWAFLADHSSAGWKQRELAKWEAKRSRPHPLRSAL
;
A
#
# COMPACT_ATOMS: atom_id res chain seq x y z
N MET A 1 4.76 14.33 -6.33
CA MET A 1 4.96 13.80 -4.97
C MET A 1 3.64 13.72 -4.25
N ILE A 2 3.21 12.51 -3.94
CA ILE A 2 2.03 12.23 -3.13
C ILE A 2 2.27 12.53 -1.64
N SER A 3 1.23 13.01 -0.96
CA SER A 3 1.16 13.24 0.49
C SER A 3 -0.22 12.83 1.02
N PHE A 4 -0.28 12.34 2.25
CA PHE A 4 -1.52 11.88 2.88
C PHE A 4 -1.97 12.84 3.97
N VAL A 5 -3.28 13.07 4.05
CA VAL A 5 -3.91 14.00 4.98
C VAL A 5 -5.20 13.38 5.52
N ASN A 6 -5.72 13.90 6.62
CA ASN A 6 -7.11 13.63 6.99
C ASN A 6 -8.03 14.56 6.21
N SER A 7 -9.07 13.99 5.62
CA SER A 7 -10.21 14.75 5.11
C SER A 7 -10.94 15.47 6.26
N VAL A 8 -11.88 16.35 5.89
CA VAL A 8 -12.74 17.07 6.85
C VAL A 8 -13.59 16.14 7.73
N HIS A 9 -13.73 14.86 7.35
CA HIS A 9 -14.46 13.84 8.09
C HIS A 9 -13.54 12.88 8.87
N GLY A 10 -12.23 13.14 8.89
CA GLY A 10 -11.26 12.30 9.60
C GLY A 10 -10.90 10.99 8.89
N ALA A 11 -11.39 10.78 7.67
CA ALA A 11 -10.96 9.68 6.81
C ALA A 11 -9.64 10.05 6.08
N PRO A 12 -8.75 9.09 5.80
CA PRO A 12 -7.59 9.32 4.93
C PRO A 12 -7.98 9.95 3.60
N ASP A 13 -7.11 10.82 3.09
CA ASP A 13 -7.18 11.46 1.79
C ASP A 13 -5.75 11.73 1.30
N TYR A 14 -5.58 12.11 0.04
CA TYR A 14 -4.28 12.35 -0.54
C TYR A 14 -4.24 13.61 -1.41
N ARG A 15 -3.04 14.18 -1.51
CA ARG A 15 -2.72 15.27 -2.43
C ARG A 15 -1.53 14.84 -3.26
N PHE A 16 -1.54 15.20 -4.54
CA PHE A 16 -0.48 14.90 -5.48
C PHE A 16 0.03 16.19 -6.13
N THR A 17 1.27 16.14 -6.62
CA THR A 17 1.83 17.20 -7.48
C THR A 17 2.04 16.72 -8.91
N ASP A 18 1.83 15.43 -9.17
CA ASP A 18 1.96 14.77 -10.46
C ASP A 18 0.73 13.87 -10.64
N GLU A 19 0.01 14.05 -11.74
CA GLU A 19 -1.23 13.33 -12.04
C GLU A 19 -1.01 11.82 -12.17
N SER A 20 0.20 11.39 -12.53
CA SER A 20 0.56 9.96 -12.58
C SER A 20 0.49 9.27 -11.20
N GLU A 21 0.50 10.01 -10.10
CA GLU A 21 0.39 9.47 -8.74
C GLU A 21 -1.06 9.24 -8.30
N THR A 22 -2.05 9.67 -9.09
CA THR A 22 -3.45 9.70 -8.68
C THR A 22 -4.01 8.30 -8.44
N ALA A 23 -3.71 7.33 -9.31
CA ALA A 23 -4.16 5.94 -9.15
C ALA A 23 -3.60 5.30 -7.87
N LEU A 24 -2.31 5.48 -7.58
CA LEU A 24 -1.70 4.98 -6.34
C LEU A 24 -2.32 5.60 -5.08
N GLY A 25 -2.60 6.91 -5.10
CA GLY A 25 -3.28 7.57 -3.99
C GLY A 25 -4.72 7.07 -3.78
N ALA A 26 -5.47 6.94 -4.87
CA ALA A 26 -6.84 6.44 -4.85
C ALA A 26 -6.92 5.00 -4.35
N PHE A 27 -6.04 4.13 -4.83
CA PHE A 27 -5.91 2.76 -4.35
C PHE A 27 -5.65 2.70 -2.84
N LEU A 28 -4.69 3.48 -2.33
CA LEU A 28 -4.32 3.44 -0.91
C LEU A 28 -5.44 3.96 0.01
N VAL A 29 -6.08 5.06 -0.36
CA VAL A 29 -7.14 5.65 0.46
C VAL A 29 -8.46 4.90 0.31
N GLY A 30 -8.83 4.52 -0.92
CA GLY A 30 -10.13 3.92 -1.22
C GLY A 30 -10.22 2.44 -0.90
N ASP A 31 -9.14 1.70 -1.10
CA ASP A 31 -9.16 0.23 -1.17
C ASP A 31 -8.31 -0.42 -0.08
N VAL A 32 -7.11 0.08 0.17
CA VAL A 32 -6.29 -0.34 1.34
C VAL A 32 -6.84 0.25 2.65
N GLN A 33 -7.34 1.49 2.60
CA GLN A 33 -8.01 2.18 3.70
C GLN A 33 -7.14 2.20 4.97
N THR A 34 -7.75 2.10 6.15
CA THR A 34 -7.10 2.21 7.47
C THR A 34 -6.71 0.86 8.08
N GLY A 35 -7.05 -0.25 7.43
CA GLY A 35 -6.97 -1.61 7.99
C GLY A 35 -5.56 -2.09 8.34
N GLY A 36 -4.52 -1.48 7.77
CA GLY A 36 -3.10 -1.81 8.00
C GLY A 36 -2.68 -3.16 7.45
N ASP A 37 -3.52 -4.19 7.54
CA ASP A 37 -3.27 -5.56 7.10
C ASP A 37 -3.04 -5.68 5.59
N TRP A 38 -3.88 -5.05 4.77
CA TRP A 38 -3.71 -5.02 3.32
C TRP A 38 -2.46 -4.25 2.91
N LEU A 39 -2.13 -3.15 3.61
CA LEU A 39 -0.91 -2.40 3.35
C LEU A 39 0.34 -3.24 3.65
N LEU A 40 0.30 -4.02 4.72
CA LEU A 40 1.38 -4.95 5.07
C LEU A 40 1.50 -6.09 4.04
N ASP A 41 0.39 -6.64 3.55
CA ASP A 41 0.44 -7.62 2.46
C ASP A 41 1.07 -7.03 1.19
N MET A 42 0.65 -5.84 0.77
CA MET A 42 1.22 -5.16 -0.41
C MET A 42 2.71 -4.84 -0.26
N LEU A 43 3.13 -4.35 0.91
CA LEU A 43 4.54 -4.09 1.21
C LEU A 43 5.37 -5.38 1.19
N ALA A 44 4.83 -6.46 1.74
CA ALA A 44 5.50 -7.75 1.74
C ALA A 44 5.63 -8.34 0.33
N TRP A 45 4.56 -8.30 -0.46
CA TRP A 45 4.53 -8.77 -1.84
C TRP A 45 5.48 -7.96 -2.73
N ALA A 46 5.43 -6.64 -2.67
CA ALA A 46 6.34 -5.77 -3.41
C ALA A 46 7.81 -6.07 -3.09
N GLU A 47 8.14 -6.28 -1.82
CA GLU A 47 9.50 -6.60 -1.41
C GLU A 47 9.92 -8.04 -1.79
N ASP A 48 9.01 -9.01 -1.72
CA ASP A 48 9.29 -10.39 -2.14
C ASP A 48 9.51 -10.48 -3.64
N VAL A 49 8.69 -9.80 -4.46
CA VAL A 49 8.88 -9.73 -5.92
C VAL A 49 10.15 -8.97 -6.27
N ARG A 50 10.41 -7.81 -5.64
CA ARG A 50 11.63 -7.02 -5.85
C ARG A 50 12.90 -7.82 -5.53
N ALA A 51 12.85 -8.67 -4.52
CA ALA A 51 13.97 -9.52 -4.11
C ALA A 51 14.04 -10.87 -4.85
N GLY A 52 13.13 -11.13 -5.80
CA GLY A 52 13.07 -12.39 -6.55
C GLY A 52 12.63 -13.62 -5.74
N ARG A 53 11.97 -13.41 -4.58
CA ARG A 53 11.38 -14.48 -3.76
C ARG A 53 10.00 -14.92 -4.26
N SER A 54 9.33 -14.07 -5.02
CA SER A 54 8.07 -14.38 -5.71
C SER A 54 8.14 -13.90 -7.16
N PRO A 55 7.61 -14.64 -8.15
CA PRO A 55 7.60 -14.21 -9.54
C PRO A 55 6.59 -13.09 -9.81
N ALA A 56 5.45 -13.10 -9.12
CA ALA A 56 4.40 -12.10 -9.17
C ALA A 56 3.40 -12.35 -8.03
N GLU A 57 2.65 -11.31 -7.65
CA GLU A 57 1.53 -11.40 -6.71
C GLU A 57 0.38 -10.54 -7.23
N ASP A 58 -0.85 -10.90 -6.89
CA ASP A 58 -2.04 -10.16 -7.29
C ASP A 58 -3.01 -9.96 -6.12
N TRP A 59 -3.75 -8.87 -6.20
CA TRP A 59 -4.77 -8.50 -5.24
C TRP A 59 -5.95 -7.83 -5.94
N SER A 60 -7.16 -8.12 -5.47
CA SER A 60 -8.38 -7.46 -5.91
C SER A 60 -9.11 -6.95 -4.68
N GLY A 61 -9.36 -5.65 -4.68
CA GLY A 61 -10.16 -4.97 -3.67
C GLY A 61 -11.55 -4.65 -4.15
N ASN A 62 -12.09 -3.55 -3.61
CA ASN A 62 -13.44 -3.09 -3.89
C ASN A 62 -13.52 -2.38 -5.24
N SER A 63 -12.50 -1.59 -5.57
CA SER A 63 -12.45 -0.78 -6.79
C SER A 63 -11.12 -0.90 -7.53
N TRP A 64 -10.13 -1.58 -6.97
CA TRP A 64 -8.80 -1.69 -7.56
C TRP A 64 -8.33 -3.13 -7.65
N VAL A 65 -7.66 -3.46 -8.75
CA VAL A 65 -6.78 -4.62 -8.87
C VAL A 65 -5.34 -4.12 -8.81
N ALA A 66 -4.51 -4.79 -8.02
CA ALA A 66 -3.08 -4.54 -7.91
C ALA A 66 -2.30 -5.79 -8.32
N GLU A 67 -1.47 -5.65 -9.35
CA GLU A 67 -0.56 -6.70 -9.80
C GLU A 67 0.88 -6.28 -9.50
N VAL A 68 1.56 -7.05 -8.67
CA VAL A 68 2.97 -6.85 -8.34
C VAL A 68 3.81 -7.76 -9.23
N ARG A 69 4.60 -7.17 -10.10
CA ARG A 69 5.50 -7.87 -11.04
C ARG A 69 6.92 -7.33 -10.95
N PRO A 70 7.94 -8.04 -11.47
CA PRO A 70 9.32 -7.58 -11.41
C PRO A 70 9.55 -6.21 -12.09
N ASP A 71 8.71 -5.84 -13.04
CA ASP A 71 8.74 -4.56 -13.74
C ASP A 71 7.96 -3.44 -13.02
N GLY A 72 7.15 -3.75 -12.01
CA GLY A 72 6.45 -2.73 -11.22
C GLY A 72 5.18 -3.21 -10.52
N LEU A 73 4.55 -2.27 -9.83
CA LEU A 73 3.18 -2.36 -9.35
C LEU A 73 2.26 -1.79 -10.44
N HIS A 74 1.36 -2.61 -10.94
CA HIS A 74 0.33 -2.24 -11.91
C HIS A 74 -1.00 -2.16 -11.18
N LEU A 75 -1.71 -1.04 -11.34
CA LEU A 75 -3.00 -0.77 -10.74
C LEU A 75 -4.04 -0.58 -11.83
N PHE A 76 -5.20 -1.21 -11.66
CA PHE A 76 -6.33 -1.10 -12.56
C PHE A 76 -7.59 -0.81 -11.75
N ASP A 77 -8.32 0.24 -12.10
CA ASP A 77 -9.66 0.51 -11.56
C ASP A 77 -10.65 -0.50 -12.16
N THR A 78 -11.45 -1.16 -11.32
CA THR A 78 -12.46 -2.14 -11.75
C THR A 78 -13.79 -1.50 -12.14
N LEU A 79 -13.95 -0.21 -11.86
CA LEU A 79 -15.14 0.58 -12.14
C LEU A 79 -14.98 1.49 -13.37
N SER A 80 -13.75 1.68 -13.86
CA SER A 80 -13.43 2.49 -15.03
C SER A 80 -12.13 2.02 -15.70
N ASP A 81 -12.13 1.95 -17.03
CA ASP A 81 -10.91 1.66 -17.80
C ASP A 81 -9.96 2.88 -17.90
N ASP A 82 -10.39 4.05 -17.44
CA ASP A 82 -9.64 5.30 -17.59
C ASP A 82 -8.56 5.49 -16.50
N TRP A 83 -8.59 4.68 -15.45
CA TRP A 83 -7.74 4.84 -14.25
C TRP A 83 -6.83 3.64 -14.07
N GLU A 84 -5.62 3.76 -14.61
CA GLU A 84 -4.54 2.80 -14.47
C GLU A 84 -3.26 3.47 -13.95
N GLY A 85 -2.37 2.70 -13.36
CA GLY A 85 -1.06 3.21 -12.92
C GLY A 85 0.02 2.14 -12.92
N HIS A 86 1.20 2.46 -13.44
CA HIS A 86 2.38 1.60 -13.40
C HIS A 86 3.50 2.30 -12.64
N TYR A 87 3.95 1.68 -11.55
CA TYR A 87 4.93 2.25 -10.63
C TYR A 87 6.11 1.30 -10.43
N ALA A 88 7.34 1.83 -10.52
CA ALA A 88 8.51 1.05 -10.14
C ALA A 88 8.40 0.62 -8.66
N LEU A 89 8.71 -0.66 -8.37
CA LEU A 89 8.56 -1.24 -7.02
C LEU A 89 9.23 -0.41 -5.91
N PRO A 90 10.47 0.10 -6.05
CA PRO A 90 11.08 0.94 -5.01
C PRO A 90 10.27 2.18 -4.68
N GLY A 91 9.73 2.86 -5.70
CA GLY A 91 8.91 4.06 -5.51
C GLY A 91 7.55 3.75 -4.89
N ALA A 92 6.90 2.67 -5.33
CA ALA A 92 5.64 2.22 -4.74
C ALA A 92 5.82 1.84 -3.25
N ILE A 93 6.89 1.11 -2.91
CA ILE A 93 7.23 0.77 -1.52
C ILE A 93 7.42 2.03 -0.68
N GLU A 94 8.15 3.03 -1.18
CA GLU A 94 8.36 4.29 -0.46
C GLU A 94 7.04 5.02 -0.19
N VAL A 95 6.14 5.09 -1.16
CA VAL A 95 4.81 5.70 -0.99
C VAL A 95 3.98 4.92 0.04
N MET A 96 3.96 3.59 -0.06
CA MET A 96 3.24 2.72 0.87
C MET A 96 3.77 2.85 2.31
N LEU A 97 5.09 2.97 2.50
CA LEU A 97 5.68 3.23 3.81
C LEU A 97 5.30 4.61 4.37
N ARG A 98 5.20 5.64 3.51
CA ARG A 98 4.67 6.95 3.91
C ARG A 98 3.21 6.88 4.33
N TYR A 99 2.40 6.08 3.64
CA TYR A 99 1.01 5.85 4.03
C TYR A 99 0.91 5.10 5.36
N TRP A 100 1.75 4.09 5.59
CA TRP A 100 1.84 3.38 6.87
C TRP A 100 2.19 4.32 8.02
N ALA A 101 3.17 5.20 7.82
CA ALA A 101 3.53 6.22 8.80
C ALA A 101 2.36 7.16 9.09
N PHE A 102 1.66 7.64 8.04
CA PHE A 102 0.47 8.45 8.18
C PHE A 102 -0.63 7.73 9.00
N LEU A 103 -0.93 6.47 8.72
CA LEU A 103 -1.92 5.70 9.49
C LEU A 103 -1.52 5.56 10.96
N ALA A 104 -0.25 5.31 11.23
CA ALA A 104 0.27 5.16 12.58
C ALA A 104 0.18 6.46 13.40
N ASP A 105 0.51 7.60 12.80
CA ASP A 105 0.45 8.92 13.45
C ASP A 105 -0.98 9.31 13.82
N HIS A 106 -1.97 8.74 13.13
CA HIS A 106 -3.39 8.97 13.36
C HIS A 106 -4.11 7.78 14.01
N SER A 107 -3.35 6.83 14.54
CA SER A 107 -3.86 5.65 15.25
C SER A 107 -3.53 5.71 16.73
N SER A 108 -4.10 4.77 17.49
CA SER A 108 -3.77 4.63 18.91
C SER A 108 -2.32 4.21 19.15
N ALA A 109 -1.78 4.57 20.33
CA ALA A 109 -0.45 4.16 20.74
C ALA A 109 -0.25 2.63 20.62
N GLY A 110 0.89 2.22 20.07
CA GLY A 110 1.23 0.81 19.87
C GLY A 110 0.54 0.14 18.67
N TRP A 111 -0.21 0.89 17.83
CA TRP A 111 -0.93 0.34 16.68
C TRP A 111 -0.01 -0.40 15.71
N LYS A 112 1.14 0.20 15.34
CA LYS A 112 2.13 -0.41 14.44
C LYS A 112 2.55 -1.80 14.89
N GLN A 113 2.93 -1.93 16.17
CA GLN A 113 3.41 -3.18 16.74
C GLN A 113 2.31 -4.24 16.76
N ARG A 114 1.06 -3.84 17.04
CA ARG A 114 -0.07 -4.77 17.06
C ARG A 114 -0.40 -5.28 15.67
N GLU A 115 -0.51 -4.41 14.67
CA GLU A 115 -0.83 -4.83 13.30
C GLU A 115 0.32 -5.65 12.69
N LEU A 116 1.57 -5.26 12.91
CA LEU A 116 2.72 -6.06 12.46
C LEU A 116 2.74 -7.44 13.13
N ALA A 117 2.57 -7.53 14.45
CA ALA A 117 2.55 -8.81 15.17
C ALA A 117 1.39 -9.71 14.71
N LYS A 118 0.21 -9.13 14.50
CA LYS A 118 -0.96 -9.83 13.96
C LYS A 118 -0.69 -10.36 12.56
N TRP A 119 -0.05 -9.56 11.69
CA TRP A 119 0.34 -9.97 10.35
C TRP A 119 1.38 -11.10 10.38
N GLU A 120 2.45 -10.96 11.17
CA GLU A 120 3.52 -11.97 11.27
C GLU A 120 2.98 -13.31 11.82
N ALA A 121 2.05 -13.25 12.78
CA ALA A 121 1.35 -14.43 13.28
C ALA A 121 0.49 -15.08 12.19
N LYS A 122 -0.30 -14.29 11.44
CA LYS A 122 -1.15 -14.77 10.34
C LYS A 122 -0.33 -15.41 9.22
N ARG A 123 0.79 -14.81 8.84
CA ARG A 123 1.65 -15.27 7.73
C ARG A 123 2.70 -16.29 8.17
N SER A 124 2.84 -16.54 9.47
CA SER A 124 3.83 -17.46 10.06
C SER A 124 5.27 -17.15 9.61
N ARG A 125 5.59 -15.88 9.41
CA ARG A 125 6.93 -15.41 9.03
C ARG A 125 7.15 -13.94 9.44
N PRO A 126 8.41 -13.50 9.58
CA PRO A 126 8.72 -12.08 9.75
C PRO A 126 8.34 -11.27 8.51
N HIS A 127 7.91 -10.03 8.70
CA HIS A 127 7.67 -9.12 7.57
C HIS A 127 9.01 -8.74 6.91
N PRO A 128 9.15 -8.79 5.57
CA PRO A 128 10.43 -8.56 4.92
C PRO A 128 10.95 -7.13 5.10
N LEU A 129 10.06 -6.16 5.31
CA LEU A 129 10.37 -4.76 5.63
C LEU A 129 10.26 -4.41 7.13
N ARG A 130 10.39 -5.38 8.03
CA ARG A 130 10.20 -5.19 9.49
C ARG A 130 10.98 -4.02 10.09
N SER A 131 12.17 -3.71 9.58
CA SER A 131 13.02 -2.61 10.07
C SER A 131 12.50 -1.22 9.69
N ALA A 132 11.58 -1.12 8.73
CA ALA A 132 11.02 0.13 8.22
C ALA A 132 9.56 0.39 8.70
N LEU A 133 8.94 -0.57 9.38
CA LEU A 133 7.54 -0.52 9.85
C LEU A 133 7.43 -0.03 11.30
#